data_AF-A0A3R6NRJ1-F1
#
_entry.id   AF-A0A3R6NRJ1-F1
#
_cell.length_a   1.000
_cell.length_b   1.000
_cell.length_c   1.000
_cell.angle_alpha   90.00
_cell.angle_beta   90.00
_cell.angle_gamma   90.00
#
_symmetry.space_group_name_H-M   'P 1'
#
loop_
_entity.id
_entity.type
_entity.pdbx_description
1 polymer ?
#
loop_
_entity_poly.entity_id
_entity_poly.type
_entity_poly.pdbx_seq_one_letter_code
_entity_poly.pdbx_strand_id
1 'polypeptide(L)'
;MNIIQKYIETMENRDYEGLAELFDCDGTLVDHCPNGTSQPEYHVYGKEAINMFFRNKFTFGKFSISEAEIIDERHAKFVANYSGYMVMAIATIRYTNEEGLIQKLSVRPK
;
A
#
# COMPACT_ATOMS: atom_id res chain seq x y z
N MET A 1 16.84 0.27 -6.52
CA MET A 1 15.62 0.79 -5.89
C MET A 1 15.47 0.19 -4.51
N ASN A 2 15.22 1.02 -3.50
CA ASN A 2 14.85 0.54 -2.17
C ASN A 2 13.40 0.02 -2.15
N ILE A 3 13.00 -0.63 -1.06
CA ILE A 3 11.70 -1.31 -0.96
C ILE A 3 10.51 -0.34 -1.03
N ILE A 4 10.63 0.89 -0.50
CA ILE A 4 9.56 1.89 -0.58
C ILE A 4 9.38 2.45 -1.99
N GLN A 5 10.47 2.60 -2.76
CA GLN A 5 10.39 2.99 -4.17
C GLN A 5 9.69 1.90 -5.00
N LYS A 6 10.01 0.61 -4.78
CA LYS A 6 9.30 -0.51 -5.41
C LYS A 6 7.81 -0.52 -5.06
N TYR A 7 7.49 -0.25 -3.80
CA TYR A 7 6.10 -0.14 -3.35
C TYR A 7 5.34 0.97 -4.09
N ILE A 8 5.94 2.16 -4.25
CA ILE A 8 5.31 3.24 -5.01
C ILE A 8 5.18 2.88 -6.49
N GLU A 9 6.22 2.36 -7.12
CA GLU A 9 6.18 2.00 -8.55
C GLU A 9 5.09 0.94 -8.84
N THR A 10 5.00 -0.10 -8.02
CA THR A 10 3.95 -1.13 -8.18
C THR A 10 2.55 -0.57 -7.97
N MET A 11 2.38 0.39 -7.05
CA MET A 11 1.10 1.09 -6.83
C MET A 11 0.71 2.01 -7.98
N GLU A 12 1.66 2.76 -8.56
CA GLU A 12 1.43 3.62 -9.74
C GLU A 12 1.09 2.81 -10.99
N ASN A 13 1.82 1.71 -11.21
CA ASN A 13 1.62 0.80 -12.33
C ASN A 13 0.41 -0.13 -12.15
N ARG A 14 -0.24 -0.11 -10.98
CA ARG A 14 -1.34 -1.02 -10.62
C ARG A 14 -0.95 -2.49 -10.74
N ASP A 15 0.32 -2.78 -10.45
CA ASP A 15 0.91 -4.11 -10.49
C ASP A 15 0.67 -4.81 -9.15
N TYR A 16 -0.49 -5.46 -9.01
CA TYR A 16 -0.84 -6.18 -7.78
C TYR A 16 0.00 -7.45 -7.56
N GLU A 17 0.58 -8.04 -8.61
CA GLU A 17 1.43 -9.23 -8.49
C GLU A 17 2.80 -8.81 -7.95
N GLY A 18 3.44 -7.85 -8.61
CA GLY A 18 4.71 -7.29 -8.14
C GLY A 18 4.59 -6.64 -6.76
N LEU A 19 3.47 -5.97 -6.45
CA LEU A 19 3.21 -5.42 -5.12
C LEU A 19 3.17 -6.51 -4.05
N ALA A 20 2.49 -7.63 -4.32
CA ALA A 20 2.41 -8.74 -3.37
C ALA A 20 3.78 -9.40 -3.15
N GLU A 21 4.63 -9.49 -4.18
CA GLU A 21 6.00 -10.00 -4.07
C GLU A 21 6.91 -9.16 -3.16
N LEU A 22 6.51 -7.92 -2.82
CA LEU A 22 7.26 -7.11 -1.85
C LEU A 22 7.02 -7.54 -0.40
N PHE A 23 5.99 -8.33 -0.13
CA PHE A 23 5.61 -8.76 1.22
C PHE A 23 6.17 -10.13 1.57
N ASP A 24 6.51 -10.29 2.85
CA ASP A 24 6.75 -11.60 3.45
C ASP A 24 5.47 -12.45 3.38
N CYS A 25 5.59 -13.79 3.49
CA CYS A 25 4.43 -14.68 3.36
C CYS A 25 3.31 -14.34 4.36
N ASP A 26 3.69 -13.96 5.59
CA ASP A 26 2.84 -13.49 6.68
C ASP A 26 2.80 -11.95 6.82
N GLY A 27 3.23 -11.24 5.77
CA GLY A 27 3.27 -9.78 5.75
C GLY A 27 1.90 -9.14 5.94
N THR A 28 1.88 -7.96 6.55
CA THR A 28 0.64 -7.25 6.90
C THR A 28 0.57 -5.85 6.29
N LEU A 29 -0.62 -5.50 5.79
CA LEU A 29 -0.97 -4.15 5.38
C LEU A 29 -2.11 -3.64 6.26
N VAL A 30 -1.90 -2.48 6.88
CA VAL A 30 -2.95 -1.76 7.59
C VAL A 30 -3.16 -0.39 6.98
N ASP A 31 -4.31 -0.17 6.38
CA ASP A 31 -4.69 1.09 5.75
C ASP A 31 -5.81 1.77 6.55
N HIS A 32 -5.43 2.87 7.19
CA HIS A 32 -6.31 3.70 8.02
C HIS A 32 -6.92 4.88 7.24
N CYS A 33 -6.60 5.07 5.96
CA CYS A 33 -7.09 6.20 5.17
C CYS A 33 -8.61 6.29 5.02
N PRO A 34 -9.37 5.18 4.97
CA PRO A 34 -10.83 5.26 4.92
C PRO A 34 -11.47 5.71 6.24
N ASN A 35 -10.70 5.85 7.33
CA ASN A 35 -11.22 6.25 8.63
C ASN A 35 -11.83 7.66 8.57
N GLY A 36 -13.08 7.80 9.03
CA GLY A 36 -13.89 9.01 8.83
C GLY A 36 -14.75 9.01 7.56
N THR A 37 -14.69 7.96 6.74
CA THR A 37 -15.64 7.69 5.65
C THR A 37 -16.62 6.56 6.02
N SER A 38 -17.54 6.21 5.11
CA SER A 38 -18.40 5.04 5.26
C SER A 38 -17.69 3.69 5.00
N GLN A 39 -16.41 3.72 4.61
CA GLN A 39 -15.63 2.51 4.34
C GLN A 39 -14.83 2.10 5.59
N PRO A 40 -14.71 0.80 5.88
CA PRO A 40 -13.90 0.32 6.99
C PRO A 40 -12.41 0.54 6.71
N GLU A 41 -11.61 0.63 7.78
CA GLU A 41 -10.16 0.44 7.67
C GLU A 41 -9.85 -0.94 7.08
N TYR A 42 -8.79 -1.05 6.30
CA TYR A 42 -8.37 -2.31 5.70
C TYR A 42 -7.22 -2.91 6.49
N HIS A 43 -7.43 -4.12 6.99
CA HIS A 43 -6.43 -4.94 7.67
C HIS A 43 -6.26 -6.21 6.86
N VAL A 44 -5.17 -6.30 6.09
CA VAL A 44 -4.91 -7.40 5.18
C VAL A 44 -3.69 -8.18 5.68
N TYR A 45 -3.88 -9.48 5.86
CA TYR A 45 -2.88 -10.39 6.42
C TYR A 45 -2.51 -11.46 5.40
N GLY A 46 -1.21 -11.58 5.14
CA GLY A 46 -0.64 -12.58 4.26
C GLY A 46 -0.56 -12.11 2.80
N LYS A 47 0.53 -12.48 2.14
CA LYS A 47 0.85 -12.10 0.76
C LYS A 47 -0.29 -12.36 -0.23
N GLU A 48 -0.93 -13.52 -0.14
CA GLU A 48 -2.04 -13.88 -1.05
C GLU A 48 -3.28 -12.99 -0.84
N ALA A 49 -3.59 -12.64 0.41
CA ALA A 49 -4.69 -11.72 0.69
C ALA A 49 -4.39 -10.32 0.16
N ILE A 50 -3.13 -9.87 0.27
CA ILE A 50 -2.66 -8.59 -0.29
C ILE A 50 -2.78 -8.61 -1.82
N ASN A 51 -2.35 -9.69 -2.49
CA ASN A 51 -2.54 -9.87 -3.92
C ASN A 51 -4.01 -9.75 -4.31
N MET A 52 -4.89 -10.53 -3.68
CA MET A 52 -6.32 -10.51 -3.98
C MET A 52 -6.96 -9.14 -3.70
N PHE A 53 -6.58 -8.48 -2.60
CA PHE A 53 -7.08 -7.16 -2.24
C PHE A 53 -6.77 -6.14 -3.34
N PHE A 54 -5.50 -6.03 -3.74
CA PHE A 54 -5.10 -5.06 -4.76
C PHE A 54 -5.53 -5.46 -6.17
N ARG A 55 -5.58 -6.76 -6.51
CA ARG A 55 -6.17 -7.24 -7.76
C ARG A 55 -7.57 -6.68 -7.94
N ASN A 56 -8.44 -6.88 -6.94
CA ASN A 56 -9.81 -6.36 -6.98
C ASN A 56 -9.83 -4.82 -7.07
N LYS A 57 -9.05 -4.13 -6.23
CA LYS A 57 -9.03 -2.66 -6.19
C LYS A 57 -8.54 -2.02 -7.49
N PHE A 58 -7.49 -2.56 -8.09
CA PHE A 58 -6.89 -2.08 -9.33
C PHE A 58 -7.73 -2.44 -10.56
N THR A 59 -8.17 -3.70 -10.69
CA THR A 59 -8.96 -4.17 -11.85
C THR A 59 -10.25 -3.38 -12.03
N PHE A 60 -10.94 -3.04 -10.94
CA PHE A 60 -12.18 -2.26 -11.00
C PHE A 60 -11.97 -0.75 -10.87
N GLY A 61 -10.73 -0.26 -10.87
CA GLY A 61 -10.44 1.17 -10.74
C GLY A 61 -10.93 1.79 -9.44
N LYS A 62 -11.09 0.98 -8.38
CA LYS A 62 -11.59 1.41 -7.06
C LYS A 62 -10.49 2.05 -6.20
N PHE A 63 -9.25 1.98 -6.66
CA PHE A 63 -8.09 2.56 -6.00
C PHE A 63 -7.05 3.02 -7.02
N SER A 64 -6.44 4.17 -6.76
CA SER A 64 -5.24 4.65 -7.44
C SER A 64 -4.46 5.60 -6.53
N ILE A 65 -3.17 5.80 -6.83
CA ILE A 65 -2.36 6.86 -6.20
C ILE A 65 -1.89 7.88 -7.24
N SER A 66 -1.57 9.09 -6.77
CA SER A 66 -0.95 10.16 -7.55
C SER A 66 -0.06 11.03 -6.67
N GLU A 67 0.74 11.90 -7.27
CA GLU A 67 1.61 12.86 -6.57
C GLU A 67 2.53 12.18 -5.53
N ALA A 68 3.08 11.03 -5.89
CA ALA A 68 3.93 10.27 -4.99
C ALA A 68 5.29 10.96 -4.79
N GLU A 69 5.74 11.00 -3.54
CA GLU A 69 7.01 11.57 -3.10
C GLU A 69 7.67 10.61 -2.11
N ILE A 70 8.88 10.17 -2.41
CA ILE A 70 9.70 9.37 -1.50
C ILE A 70 10.34 10.33 -0.49
N ILE A 71 10.01 10.15 0.79
CA ILE A 71 10.54 10.99 1.88
C ILE A 71 11.89 10.46 2.34
N ASP A 72 11.98 9.14 2.54
CA ASP A 72 13.20 8.43 2.92
C ASP A 72 13.11 6.95 2.50
N GLU A 73 13.92 6.07 3.08
CA GLU A 73 13.98 4.65 2.73
C GLU A 73 12.76 3.82 3.19
N ARG A 74 11.89 4.37 4.05
CA ARG A 74 10.74 3.67 4.65
C ARG A 74 9.43 4.43 4.52
N HIS A 75 9.47 5.71 4.15
CA HIS A 75 8.31 6.57 4.08
C HIS A 75 8.10 7.13 2.68
N ALA A 76 6.85 7.08 2.23
CA ALA A 76 6.42 7.77 1.03
C ALA A 76 5.08 8.45 1.28
N LYS A 77 4.90 9.61 0.67
CA LYS A 77 3.65 10.38 0.67
C LYS A 77 3.03 10.31 -0.70
N PHE A 78 1.70 10.20 -0.78
CA PHE A 78 0.96 10.24 -2.03
C PHE A 78 -0.48 10.67 -1.78
N VAL A 79 -1.19 11.07 -2.82
CA VAL A 79 -2.65 11.21 -2.80
C VAL A 79 -3.26 9.86 -3.16
N ALA A 80 -4.02 9.27 -2.25
CA ALA A 80 -4.76 8.04 -2.47
C ALA A 80 -6.21 8.35 -2.84
N ASN A 81 -6.71 7.72 -3.91
CA ASN A 81 -8.09 7.83 -4.34
C ASN A 81 -8.82 6.50 -4.09
N TYR A 82 -9.77 6.49 -3.16
CA TYR A 82 -10.66 5.37 -2.86
C TYR A 82 -12.03 5.60 -3.49
N SER A 83 -12.17 5.26 -4.78
CA SER A 83 -13.46 5.38 -5.51
C SER A 83 -14.10 6.77 -5.45
N GLY A 84 -13.28 7.81 -5.63
CA GLY A 84 -13.67 9.23 -5.58
C GLY A 84 -13.30 9.93 -4.27
N TYR A 85 -13.06 9.19 -3.19
CA TYR A 85 -12.57 9.77 -1.94
C TYR A 85 -11.04 9.95 -2.00
N MET A 86 -10.59 11.19 -2.12
CA MET A 86 -9.17 11.52 -2.21
C MET A 86 -8.62 11.97 -0.86
N VAL A 87 -7.48 11.42 -0.47
CA VAL A 87 -6.82 11.74 0.80
C VAL A 87 -5.31 11.72 0.64
N MET A 88 -4.63 12.71 1.20
CA MET A 88 -3.18 12.68 1.30
C MET A 88 -2.78 11.66 2.36
N ALA A 89 -1.94 10.71 1.98
CA ALA A 89 -1.57 9.57 2.79
C ALA A 89 -0.05 9.45 2.93
N ILE A 90 0.39 8.84 4.03
CA ILE A 90 1.77 8.43 4.27
C ILE A 90 1.80 6.92 4.41
N ALA A 91 2.50 6.24 3.50
CA ALA A 91 2.89 4.86 3.69
C ALA A 91 4.16 4.78 4.54
N THR A 92 4.19 3.81 5.45
CA THR A 92 5.32 3.55 6.34
C THR A 92 5.61 2.07 6.36
N ILE A 93 6.80 1.67 5.90
CA ILE A 93 7.33 0.32 6.09
C ILE A 93 7.89 0.23 7.50
N ARG A 94 7.15 -0.44 8.38
CA ARG A 94 7.48 -0.55 9.81
C ARG A 94 8.58 -1.58 10.04
N TYR A 95 8.44 -2.76 9.42
CA TYR A 95 9.36 -3.88 9.58
C TYR A 95 9.58 -4.60 8.26
N THR A 96 10.81 -5.06 8.05
CA THR A 96 11.21 -5.96 6.99
C THR A 96 11.90 -7.18 7.59
N ASN A 97 11.81 -8.33 6.94
CA ASN A 97 12.57 -9.52 7.33
C ASN A 97 14.05 -9.42 6.87
N GLU A 98 14.85 -10.45 7.13
CA GLU A 98 16.27 -10.51 6.76
C GLU A 98 16.51 -10.46 5.25
N GLU A 99 15.53 -10.86 4.44
CA GLU A 99 15.58 -10.83 2.98
C GLU A 99 15.12 -9.48 2.41
N GLY A 100 14.68 -8.54 3.26
CA GLY A 100 14.19 -7.23 2.88
C GLY A 100 12.73 -7.18 2.43
N LEU A 101 11.97 -8.26 2.64
CA LEU A 101 10.52 -8.31 2.38
C LEU A 101 9.75 -7.62 3.50
N ILE A 102 8.63 -7.00 3.15
CA ILE A 102 7.79 -6.24 4.07
C ILE A 102 7.04 -7.19 5.00
N GLN A 103 7.29 -7.07 6.30
CA GLN A 103 6.50 -7.76 7.34
C GLN A 103 5.32 -6.90 7.80
N LYS A 104 5.48 -5.57 7.81
CA LYS A 104 4.42 -4.66 8.23
C LYS A 104 4.50 -3.33 7.51
N LEU A 105 3.45 -3.00 6.76
CA LEU A 105 3.22 -1.69 6.16
C LEU A 105 1.97 -1.08 6.77
N SER A 106 2.03 0.22 7.06
CA SER A 106 0.85 0.99 7.43
C SER A 106 0.68 2.21 6.56
N VAL A 107 -0.54 2.50 6.14
CA VAL A 107 -0.92 3.73 5.43
C VAL A 107 -1.84 4.54 6.34
N ARG A 108 -1.53 5.82 6.53
CA ARG A 108 -2.33 6.74 7.36
C ARG A 108 -2.63 8.04 6.61
N PRO A 109 -3.78 8.66 6.85
CA PRO A 109 -4.02 10.03 6.39
C PRO A 109 -2.99 10.97 7.03
N LYS A 110 -2.55 11.97 6.28
CA LYS A 110 -1.64 13.02 6.74
C LYS A 110 -2.39 14.07 7.57
#